data_AF-A0A182JM59-F1
#
_entry.id   AF-A0A182JM59-F1
#
_cell.length_a   1.000
_cell.length_b   1.000
_cell.length_c   1.000
_cell.angle_alpha   90.00
_cell.angle_beta   90.00
_cell.angle_gamma   90.00
#
_symmetry.space_group_name_H-M   'P 1'
#
loop_
_entity.id
_entity.type
_entity.pdbx_description
1 polymer ?
#
loop_
_entity_poly.entity_id
_entity_poly.type
_entity_poly.pdbx_seq_one_letter_code
_entity_poly.pdbx_strand_id
1 'polypeptide(L)'
;LTSNMATEQILILQGMGCASTYELISIMMDAISSEKVRSQDKSNAYTYIINNLYTLPHVSRYLQLNHAIWAEGHGSYMNVASAFNNLLARLKSDSERDTISAFIETNKNTLGQAAYDSIKNGLTEYETNKQFTLRNRDEISTFLKKKANGGAGAVFANVSMIVSLLVLVVCRW
;
A
#
# COMPACT_ATOMS: atom_id res chain seq x y z
N LEU A 1 -25.29 -28.74 3.29
CA LEU A 1 -23.97 -28.29 2.81
C LEU A 1 -23.52 -27.13 3.70
N THR A 2 -22.61 -27.37 4.63
CA THR A 2 -22.06 -26.36 5.55
C THR A 2 -20.54 -26.56 5.62
N SER A 3 -19.83 -26.29 4.52
CA SER A 3 -18.37 -26.19 4.57
C SER A 3 -18.01 -24.75 4.93
N ASN A 4 -17.82 -24.53 6.23
CA ASN A 4 -17.32 -23.29 6.79
C ASN A 4 -15.79 -23.22 6.58
N MET A 5 -15.35 -23.26 5.32
CA MET A 5 -13.93 -23.19 4.97
C MET A 5 -13.48 -21.73 5.07
N ALA A 6 -13.05 -21.32 6.26
CA ALA A 6 -12.47 -19.99 6.48
C ALA A 6 -11.34 -19.68 5.48
N THR A 7 -10.58 -20.70 5.07
CA THR A 7 -9.56 -20.60 4.01
C THR A 7 -10.14 -20.21 2.65
N GLU A 8 -11.29 -20.77 2.26
CA GLU A 8 -11.96 -20.43 1.00
C GLU A 8 -12.48 -18.99 1.03
N GLN A 9 -13.01 -18.54 2.17
CA GLN A 9 -13.43 -17.14 2.37
C GLN A 9 -12.24 -16.18 2.25
N ILE A 10 -11.08 -16.52 2.81
CA ILE A 10 -9.85 -15.72 2.66
C ILE A 10 -9.41 -15.67 1.19
N LEU A 11 -9.43 -16.79 0.47
CA LEU A 11 -9.06 -16.83 -0.95
C LEU A 11 -10.01 -16.00 -1.82
N ILE A 12 -11.31 -16.02 -1.53
CA ILE A 12 -12.30 -15.16 -2.20
C ILE A 12 -11.98 -13.68 -1.92
N LEU A 13 -11.70 -13.31 -0.67
CA LEU A 13 -11.32 -11.94 -0.31
C LEU A 13 -10.03 -11.48 -1.02
N GLN A 14 -9.04 -12.35 -1.15
CA GLN A 14 -7.81 -12.06 -1.89
C GLN A 14 -8.09 -11.87 -3.38
N GLY A 15 -8.86 -12.77 -4.00
CA GLY A 15 -9.23 -12.68 -5.41
C GLY A 15 -10.03 -11.41 -5.74
N MET A 16 -10.93 -10.99 -4.84
CA MET A 16 -11.68 -9.73 -5.02
C MET A 16 -10.79 -8.47 -4.94
N GLY A 17 -9.62 -8.53 -4.30
CA GLY A 17 -8.62 -7.45 -4.32
C GLY A 17 -8.06 -7.14 -5.71
N CYS A 18 -8.27 -8.04 -6.69
CA CYS A 18 -7.93 -7.82 -8.09
C CYS A 18 -9.03 -7.10 -8.90
N ALA A 19 -10.15 -6.73 -8.27
CA ALA A 19 -11.22 -5.98 -8.93
C ALA A 19 -10.72 -4.65 -9.52
N SER A 20 -11.30 -4.25 -10.65
CA SER A 20 -10.88 -3.06 -11.40
C SER A 20 -11.99 -2.01 -11.59
N THR A 21 -13.18 -2.25 -11.09
CA THR A 21 -14.32 -1.33 -11.22
C THR A 21 -14.79 -0.82 -9.87
N TYR A 22 -15.36 0.39 -9.86
CA TYR A 22 -15.89 1.00 -8.65
C TYR A 22 -16.99 0.15 -8.01
N GLU A 23 -17.85 -0.47 -8.82
CA GLU A 23 -18.99 -1.25 -8.36
C GLU A 23 -18.53 -2.48 -7.56
N LEU A 24 -17.56 -3.22 -8.09
CA LEU A 24 -17.02 -4.41 -7.43
C LEU A 24 -16.26 -4.04 -6.15
N ILE A 25 -15.49 -2.95 -6.20
CA ILE A 25 -14.74 -2.46 -5.04
C ILE A 25 -15.72 -1.98 -3.95
N SER A 26 -16.81 -1.32 -4.32
CA SER A 26 -17.83 -0.87 -3.37
C SER A 26 -18.51 -2.05 -2.68
N ILE A 27 -18.91 -3.09 -3.44
CA ILE A 27 -19.47 -4.33 -2.88
C ILE A 27 -18.51 -4.98 -1.89
N MET A 28 -17.21 -4.98 -2.20
CA MET A 28 -16.20 -5.55 -1.30
C MET A 28 -16.02 -4.70 -0.04
N MET A 29 -16.00 -3.37 -0.17
CA MET A 29 -15.91 -2.45 0.96
C MET A 29 -17.14 -2.53 1.87
N ASP A 30 -18.35 -2.64 1.30
CA ASP A 30 -19.59 -2.88 2.04
C ASP A 30 -19.51 -4.22 2.81
N ALA A 31 -19.02 -5.27 2.16
CA ALA A 31 -18.86 -6.57 2.80
C ALA A 31 -17.88 -6.50 3.99
N ILE A 32 -16.75 -5.79 3.83
CA ILE A 32 -15.77 -5.55 4.91
C ILE A 32 -16.39 -4.75 6.07
N SER A 33 -17.21 -3.73 5.79
CA SER A 33 -17.88 -2.97 6.84
C SER A 33 -18.98 -3.78 7.55
N SER A 34 -19.58 -4.78 6.89
CA SER A 34 -20.65 -5.61 7.46
C SER A 34 -20.17 -6.78 8.33
N GLU A 35 -21.10 -7.60 8.80
CA GLU A 35 -20.83 -8.88 9.49
C GLU A 35 -20.46 -10.03 8.53
N LYS A 36 -20.55 -9.82 7.21
CA LYS A 36 -20.18 -10.84 6.20
C LYS A 36 -18.70 -11.21 6.26
N VAL A 37 -17.85 -10.27 6.67
CA VAL A 37 -16.43 -10.50 6.95
C VAL A 37 -16.22 -10.49 8.45
N ARG A 38 -15.61 -11.55 8.98
CA ARG A 38 -15.33 -11.68 10.42
C ARG A 38 -14.40 -10.54 10.85
N SER A 39 -14.59 -10.03 12.06
CA SER A 39 -13.85 -8.86 12.57
C SER A 39 -12.33 -9.01 12.46
N GLN A 40 -11.79 -10.21 12.72
CA GLN A 40 -10.35 -10.49 12.60
C GLN A 40 -9.81 -10.46 11.16
N ASP A 41 -10.68 -10.64 10.16
CA ASP A 41 -10.29 -10.71 8.75
C ASP A 41 -10.45 -9.36 8.03
N LYS A 42 -11.22 -8.41 8.61
CA LYS A 42 -11.52 -7.09 8.00
C LYS A 42 -10.26 -6.30 7.64
N SER A 43 -9.26 -6.26 8.53
CA SER A 43 -8.00 -5.52 8.29
C SER A 43 -7.21 -6.10 7.12
N ASN A 44 -7.11 -7.43 7.05
CA ASN A 44 -6.44 -8.12 5.94
C ASN A 44 -7.21 -7.94 4.64
N ALA A 45 -8.54 -8.06 4.67
CA ALA A 45 -9.40 -7.85 3.52
C ALA A 45 -9.23 -6.44 2.93
N TYR A 46 -9.22 -5.41 3.78
CA TYR A 46 -8.96 -4.04 3.34
C TYR A 46 -7.55 -3.91 2.72
N THR A 47 -6.54 -4.52 3.35
CA THR A 47 -5.16 -4.53 2.86
C THR A 47 -5.03 -5.15 1.47
N TYR A 48 -5.76 -6.23 1.19
CA TYR A 48 -5.76 -6.85 -0.14
C TYR A 48 -6.24 -5.89 -1.23
N ILE A 49 -7.25 -5.06 -0.94
CA ILE A 49 -7.74 -4.05 -1.89
C ILE A 49 -6.68 -2.99 -2.11
N ILE A 50 -6.21 -2.34 -1.05
CA ILE A 50 -5.35 -1.16 -1.17
C ILE A 50 -3.92 -1.49 -1.64
N ASN A 51 -3.50 -2.75 -1.66
CA ASN A 51 -2.23 -3.14 -2.26
C ASN A 51 -2.26 -3.15 -3.79
N ASN A 52 -3.43 -3.05 -4.40
CA ASN A 52 -3.59 -2.90 -5.84
C ASN A 52 -3.71 -1.41 -6.20
N LEU A 53 -2.75 -0.89 -6.99
CA LEU A 53 -2.74 0.53 -7.37
C LEU A 53 -4.01 0.99 -8.13
N TYR A 54 -4.64 0.08 -8.87
CA TYR A 54 -5.86 0.39 -9.64
C TYR A 54 -7.09 0.59 -8.76
N THR A 55 -7.09 0.04 -7.54
CA THR A 55 -8.25 0.16 -6.63
C THR A 55 -8.22 1.45 -5.83
N LEU A 56 -7.04 2.09 -5.66
CA LEU A 56 -6.87 3.20 -4.73
C LEU A 56 -7.84 4.36 -4.97
N PRO A 57 -8.07 4.85 -6.21
CA PRO A 57 -9.04 5.92 -6.46
C PRO A 57 -10.47 5.50 -6.13
N HIS A 58 -10.82 4.23 -6.34
CA HIS A 58 -12.14 3.71 -6.03
C HIS A 58 -12.35 3.56 -4.51
N VAL A 59 -11.33 3.12 -3.77
CA VAL A 59 -11.35 3.08 -2.31
C VAL A 59 -11.46 4.49 -1.72
N SER A 60 -10.67 5.43 -2.25
CA SER A 60 -10.73 6.87 -1.92
C SER A 60 -12.16 7.38 -2.06
N ARG A 61 -12.77 7.18 -3.23
CA ARG A 61 -14.14 7.58 -3.53
C ARG A 61 -15.15 6.91 -2.59
N TYR A 62 -15.03 5.61 -2.35
CA TYR A 62 -15.93 4.88 -1.45
C TYR A 62 -15.87 5.45 -0.03
N LEU A 63 -14.68 5.65 0.53
CA LEU A 63 -14.54 6.17 1.89
C LEU A 63 -15.13 7.58 2.01
N GLN A 64 -15.00 8.42 0.98
CA GLN A 64 -15.63 9.75 0.98
C GLN A 64 -17.16 9.67 0.99
N LEU A 65 -17.73 8.80 0.15
CA LEU A 65 -19.20 8.67 0.01
C LEU A 65 -19.84 7.91 1.17
N ASN A 66 -19.13 6.95 1.77
CA ASN A 66 -19.66 5.97 2.72
C ASN A 66 -18.94 6.00 4.08
N HIS A 67 -18.27 7.11 4.44
CA HIS A 67 -17.53 7.26 5.69
C HIS A 67 -18.39 6.95 6.93
N ALA A 68 -19.68 7.29 6.93
CA ALA A 68 -20.59 6.97 8.02
C ALA A 68 -20.82 5.46 8.19
N ILE A 69 -21.05 4.75 7.07
CA ILE A 69 -21.22 3.28 7.07
C ILE A 69 -19.94 2.60 7.52
N TRP A 70 -18.78 3.09 7.06
CA TRP A 70 -17.49 2.57 7.49
C TRP A 70 -17.25 2.82 8.98
N ALA A 71 -17.58 4.01 9.49
CA ALA A 71 -17.47 4.33 10.91
C ALA A 71 -18.37 3.41 11.76
N GLU A 72 -19.61 3.17 11.34
CA GLU A 72 -20.55 2.28 12.01
C GLU A 72 -20.04 0.83 12.01
N GLY A 73 -19.68 0.30 10.83
CA GLY A 73 -19.22 -1.09 10.66
C GLY A 73 -17.89 -1.42 11.35
N HIS A 74 -17.13 -0.39 11.72
CA HIS A 74 -15.86 -0.50 12.44
C HIS A 74 -15.88 0.15 13.84
N GLY A 75 -17.01 0.73 14.26
CA GLY A 75 -17.24 1.27 15.61
C GLY A 75 -16.72 2.69 15.90
N SER A 76 -16.06 3.38 14.97
CA SER A 76 -15.68 4.79 15.16
C SER A 76 -15.19 5.50 13.89
N TYR A 77 -15.23 6.84 13.88
CA TYR A 77 -14.55 7.65 12.87
C TYR A 77 -13.02 7.57 12.92
N MET A 78 -12.41 7.12 14.02
CA MET A 78 -10.98 6.82 14.04
C MET A 78 -10.64 5.66 13.10
N ASN A 79 -11.56 4.74 12.83
CA ASN A 79 -11.37 3.69 11.84
C ASN A 79 -11.53 4.19 10.40
N VAL A 80 -12.27 5.28 10.17
CA VAL A 80 -12.27 6.02 8.89
C VAL A 80 -10.90 6.68 8.71
N ALA A 81 -10.37 7.33 9.74
CA ALA A 81 -9.04 7.93 9.70
C ALA A 81 -7.94 6.90 9.40
N SER A 82 -7.98 5.75 10.09
CA SER A 82 -7.06 4.64 9.83
C SER A 82 -7.14 4.14 8.39
N ALA A 83 -8.34 4.02 7.83
CA ALA A 83 -8.53 3.62 6.43
C ALA A 83 -7.90 4.63 5.46
N PHE A 84 -8.16 5.93 5.63
CA PHE A 84 -7.54 6.99 4.83
C PHE A 84 -6.01 7.01 4.98
N ASN A 85 -5.46 6.85 6.18
CA ASN A 85 -4.00 6.84 6.39
C ASN A 85 -3.32 5.66 5.70
N ASN A 86 -3.93 4.47 5.76
CA ASN A 86 -3.45 3.31 5.03
C ASN A 86 -3.49 3.50 3.51
N LEU A 87 -4.53 4.20 3.01
CA LEU A 87 -4.65 4.57 1.61
C LEU A 87 -3.58 5.59 1.21
N LEU A 88 -3.42 6.68 1.99
CA LEU A 88 -2.44 7.74 1.77
C LEU A 88 -1.01 7.21 1.73
N ALA A 89 -0.67 6.22 2.56
CA ALA A 89 0.63 5.56 2.55
C ALA A 89 0.98 4.86 1.21
N ARG A 90 -0.01 4.62 0.34
CA ARG A 90 0.14 3.89 -0.93
C ARG A 90 -0.18 4.73 -2.17
N LEU A 91 -0.85 5.86 -1.97
CA LEU A 91 -1.18 6.80 -3.04
C LEU A 91 0.09 7.40 -3.67
N LYS A 92 -0.01 7.72 -4.96
CA LYS A 92 1.02 8.39 -5.74
C LYS A 92 0.47 9.56 -6.55
N SER A 93 -0.78 9.94 -6.28
CA SER A 93 -1.51 10.96 -7.03
C SER A 93 -1.83 12.14 -6.12
N ASP A 94 -1.30 13.30 -6.49
CA ASP A 94 -1.58 14.55 -5.77
C ASP A 94 -3.06 14.94 -5.90
N SER A 95 -3.71 14.64 -7.03
CA SER A 95 -5.13 14.94 -7.21
C SER A 95 -6.02 14.14 -6.25
N GLU A 96 -5.68 12.88 -5.99
CA GLU A 96 -6.39 12.06 -5.00
C GLU A 96 -6.12 12.56 -3.58
N ARG A 97 -4.87 12.92 -3.26
CA ARG A 97 -4.51 13.55 -1.99
C ARG A 97 -5.31 14.83 -1.75
N ASP A 98 -5.42 15.69 -2.76
CA ASP A 98 -6.16 16.95 -2.70
C ASP A 98 -7.66 16.70 -2.48
N THR A 99 -8.21 15.68 -3.14
CA THR A 99 -9.59 15.25 -2.95
C THR A 99 -9.86 14.81 -1.52
N ILE A 100 -8.97 14.00 -0.93
CA ILE A 100 -9.05 13.59 0.49
C ILE A 100 -8.94 14.81 1.41
N SER A 101 -8.04 15.75 1.10
CA SER A 101 -7.90 16.99 1.88
C SER A 101 -9.19 17.81 1.86
N ALA A 102 -9.80 18.03 0.69
CA ALA A 102 -11.05 18.77 0.57
C ALA A 102 -12.22 18.08 1.32
N PHE A 103 -12.26 16.74 1.27
CA PHE A 103 -13.24 15.95 2.00
C PHE A 103 -13.15 16.18 3.51
N ILE A 104 -11.95 16.11 4.12
CA ILE A 104 -11.82 16.24 5.58
C ILE A 104 -12.12 17.65 6.07
N GLU A 105 -11.80 18.69 5.29
CA GLU A 105 -12.14 20.07 5.64
C GLU A 105 -13.67 20.25 5.64
N THR A 106 -14.34 19.72 4.61
CA THR A 106 -15.81 19.80 4.48
C THR A 106 -16.53 19.02 5.59
N ASN A 107 -15.96 17.89 6.03
CA ASN A 107 -16.60 16.95 6.94
C ASN A 107 -16.02 16.98 8.36
N LYS A 108 -15.26 18.03 8.72
CA LYS A 108 -14.58 18.12 10.02
C LYS A 108 -15.49 17.85 11.22
N ASN A 109 -16.70 18.42 11.21
CA ASN A 109 -17.67 18.25 12.29
C ASN A 109 -18.17 16.80 12.39
N THR A 110 -18.41 16.15 11.25
CA THR A 110 -18.87 14.75 11.16
C THR A 110 -17.78 13.78 11.62
N LEU A 111 -16.54 13.99 11.17
CA LEU A 111 -15.39 13.16 11.53
C LEU A 111 -15.05 13.29 13.03
N GLY A 112 -15.27 14.48 13.59
CA GLY A 112 -14.77 14.84 14.91
C GLY A 112 -13.28 15.17 14.88
N GLN A 113 -12.83 15.93 15.88
CA GLN A 113 -11.49 16.53 15.92
C GLN A 113 -10.38 15.49 15.83
N ALA A 114 -10.48 14.38 16.58
CA ALA A 114 -9.45 13.34 16.61
C ALA A 114 -9.22 12.66 15.26
N ALA A 115 -10.30 12.28 14.55
CA ALA A 115 -10.20 11.64 13.25
C ALA A 115 -9.72 12.63 12.18
N TYR A 116 -10.24 13.86 12.22
CA TYR A 116 -9.76 14.95 11.35
C TYR A 116 -8.25 15.17 11.49
N ASP A 117 -7.74 15.33 12.72
CA ASP A 117 -6.32 15.56 12.96
C ASP A 117 -5.46 14.37 12.52
N SER A 118 -5.95 13.14 12.74
CA SER A 118 -5.26 11.93 12.30
C SER A 118 -5.10 11.86 10.77
N ILE A 119 -6.15 12.21 10.01
CA ILE A 119 -6.06 12.23 8.53
C ILE A 119 -5.19 13.41 8.08
N LYS A 120 -5.28 14.57 8.74
CA LYS A 120 -4.45 15.74 8.44
C LYS A 120 -2.95 15.44 8.61
N ASN A 121 -2.60 14.69 9.65
CA ASN A 121 -1.24 14.19 9.84
C ASN A 121 -0.84 13.21 8.74
N GLY A 122 -1.71 12.27 8.36
CA GLY A 122 -1.46 11.36 7.22
C GLY A 122 -1.22 12.08 5.89
N LEU A 123 -1.92 13.19 5.63
CA LEU A 123 -1.68 14.05 4.45
C LEU A 123 -0.30 14.73 4.50
N THR A 124 0.19 15.05 5.70
CA THR A 124 1.54 15.61 5.90
C THR A 124 2.62 14.55 5.71
N GLU A 125 2.37 13.32 6.18
CA GLU A 125 3.24 12.17 5.96
C GLU A 125 3.33 11.79 4.47
N TYR A 126 2.21 11.85 3.73
CA TYR A 126 2.21 11.67 2.28
C TYR A 126 3.22 12.61 1.60
N GLU A 127 3.19 13.91 1.93
CA GLU A 127 4.11 14.88 1.35
C GLU A 127 5.56 14.60 1.76
N THR A 128 5.78 14.24 3.03
CA THR A 128 7.11 13.85 3.52
C THR A 128 7.68 12.65 2.75
N ASN A 129 6.87 11.61 2.54
CA ASN A 129 7.25 10.40 1.81
C ASN A 129 7.49 10.65 0.32
N LYS A 130 6.67 11.51 -0.29
CA LYS A 130 6.86 11.98 -1.66
C LYS A 130 8.20 12.70 -1.82
N GLN A 131 8.51 13.63 -0.92
CA GLN A 131 9.77 14.37 -0.95
C GLN A 131 10.98 13.45 -0.70
N PHE A 132 10.87 12.49 0.22
CA PHE A 132 11.89 11.46 0.38
C PHE A 132 12.12 10.70 -0.93
N THR A 133 11.05 10.27 -1.60
CA THR A 133 11.14 9.54 -2.87
C THR A 133 11.81 10.39 -3.94
N LEU A 134 11.42 11.66 -4.11
CA LEU A 134 12.00 12.56 -5.12
C LEU A 134 13.50 12.81 -4.89
N ARG A 135 13.93 13.02 -3.65
CA ARG A 135 15.35 13.25 -3.30
C ARG A 135 16.23 12.02 -3.53
N ASN A 136 15.70 10.82 -3.28
CA ASN A 136 16.50 9.59 -3.25
C ASN A 136 16.32 8.72 -4.51
N ARG A 137 15.34 8.99 -5.38
CA ARG A 137 15.01 8.16 -6.55
C ARG A 137 16.21 7.89 -7.45
N ASP A 138 16.99 8.92 -7.77
CA ASP A 138 18.09 8.81 -8.73
C ASP A 138 19.28 8.02 -8.15
N GLU A 139 19.57 8.20 -6.87
CA GLU A 139 20.57 7.42 -6.15
C GLU A 139 20.18 5.93 -6.10
N ILE A 140 18.94 5.64 -5.72
CA ILE A 140 18.40 4.27 -5.67
C ILE A 140 18.43 3.64 -7.08
N SER A 141 17.98 4.36 -8.10
CA SER A 141 18.01 3.93 -9.51
C SER A 141 19.43 3.62 -9.96
N THR A 142 20.39 4.48 -9.63
CA THR A 142 21.81 4.30 -9.98
C THR A 142 22.39 3.07 -9.29
N PHE A 143 22.13 2.89 -7.99
CA PHE A 143 22.56 1.72 -7.24
C PHE A 143 21.99 0.43 -7.84
N LEU A 144 20.68 0.38 -8.11
CA LEU A 144 20.02 -0.78 -8.71
C LEU A 144 20.56 -1.09 -10.12
N LYS A 145 20.77 -0.06 -10.96
CA LYS A 145 21.38 -0.23 -12.29
C LYS A 145 22.80 -0.78 -12.21
N LYS A 146 23.63 -0.26 -11.29
CA LYS A 146 24.99 -0.76 -11.06
C LYS A 146 24.98 -2.23 -10.63
N LYS A 147 24.04 -2.62 -9.76
CA LYS A 147 23.89 -4.02 -9.32
C LYS A 147 23.39 -4.94 -10.44
N ALA A 148 22.40 -4.51 -11.20
CA ALA A 148 21.87 -5.26 -12.35
C ALA A 148 22.94 -5.45 -13.45
N ASN A 149 23.68 -4.40 -13.78
CA ASN A 149 24.74 -4.43 -14.80
C ASN A 149 26.04 -5.10 -14.29
N GLY A 150 26.24 -5.18 -12.98
CA GLY A 150 27.37 -5.87 -12.36
C GLY A 150 27.17 -7.39 -12.20
N GLY A 151 25.96 -7.90 -12.44
CA GLY A 151 25.58 -9.29 -12.21
C GLY A 151 25.73 -10.19 -13.43
N ALA A 152 26.98 -10.52 -13.78
CA ALA A 152 27.45 -11.82 -14.33
C ALA A 152 28.90 -11.69 -14.86
N GLY A 153 29.25 -10.60 -15.56
CA GLY A 153 30.56 -10.47 -16.21
C GLY A 153 31.71 -10.00 -15.31
N ALA A 154 31.43 -9.15 -14.32
CA ALA A 154 32.49 -8.50 -13.52
C ALA A 154 33.09 -9.38 -12.42
N VAL A 155 32.36 -10.40 -11.95
CA VAL A 155 32.83 -11.29 -10.87
C VAL A 155 33.80 -12.36 -11.43
N PHE A 156 33.55 -12.92 -12.61
CA PHE A 156 34.44 -13.92 -13.21
C PHE A 156 35.78 -13.32 -13.68
N ALA A 157 35.78 -12.09 -14.21
CA ALA A 157 37.01 -11.43 -14.66
C ALA A 157 37.97 -11.14 -13.48
N ASN A 158 37.45 -10.72 -12.33
CA ASN A 158 38.27 -10.40 -11.16
C ASN A 158 38.80 -11.65 -10.45
N VAL A 159 38.02 -12.74 -10.38
CA VAL A 159 38.48 -14.00 -9.77
C VAL A 159 39.50 -14.71 -10.67
N SER A 160 39.33 -14.68 -11.99
CA SER A 160 40.30 -15.26 -12.94
C SER A 160 41.67 -14.57 -12.89
N MET A 161 41.71 -13.25 -12.73
CA MET A 161 42.98 -12.50 -12.64
C MET A 161 43.73 -12.79 -11.33
N ILE A 162 43.02 -12.89 -10.21
CA ILE A 162 43.61 -13.17 -8.90
C ILE A 162 44.17 -14.59 -8.83
N VAL A 163 43.45 -15.59 -9.37
CA VAL A 163 43.94 -16.98 -9.40
C VAL A 163 45.16 -17.13 -10.31
N SER A 164 45.18 -16.46 -11.47
CA SER A 164 46.32 -16.49 -12.39
C SER A 164 47.59 -15.84 -11.80
N LEU A 165 47.43 -14.76 -11.02
CA LEU A 165 48.54 -14.10 -10.32
C LEU A 165 49.08 -14.96 -9.18
N LEU A 166 48.24 -15.71 -8.47
CA LEU A 166 48.67 -16.59 -7.38
C LEU A 166 49.43 -17.82 -7.89
N VAL A 167 49.02 -18.41 -9.01
CA VAL A 167 49.73 -19.56 -9.62
C VAL A 167 51.13 -19.16 -10.11
N LEU A 168 51.30 -17.95 -10.66
CA LEU A 168 52.60 -17.44 -11.08
C LEU A 168 53.57 -17.16 -9.92
N VAL A 169 53.06 -16.85 -8.73
CA VAL A 169 53.89 -16.63 -7.53
C VAL A 169 54.32 -17.95 -6.90
N VAL A 170 53.44 -18.97 -6.90
CA VAL A 170 53.74 -20.31 -6.36
C VAL A 170 54.69 -21.09 -7.28
N CYS A 171 54.61 -20.94 -8.60
CA CYS A 171 55.51 -21.62 -9.54
C CYS A 171 56.90 -20.97 -9.69
N ARG A 172 57.20 -19.88 -8.98
CA ARG A 172 58.53 -19.22 -8.98
C ARG A 172 59.38 -19.51 -7.74
N TRP A 173 58.94 -20.45 -6.89
CA TRP A 173 59.68 -20.99 -5.75
C TRP A 173 59.98 -22.47 -5.95
#